data_AF-A0A2B0Y5Q8-F1
#
_entry.id   AF-A0A2B0Y5Q8-F1
#
_cell.length_a   1.000
_cell.length_b   1.000
_cell.length_c   1.000
_cell.angle_alpha   90.00
_cell.angle_beta   90.00
_cell.angle_gamma   90.00
#
_symmetry.space_group_name_H-M   'P 1'
#
loop_
_entity.id
_entity.type
_entity.pdbx_description
1 polymer ?
#
loop_
_entity_poly.entity_id
_entity_poly.type
_entity_poly.pdbx_seq_one_letter_code
_entity_poly.pdbx_strand_id
1 'polypeptide(L)'
;MITKNVLLDITDIKKAKEILDVNARKTPLVKSFYLTSKTGGEIYLKLENMQLTGSFKFRGAFNKISQLTNEEKERGVIACSAGNHAQGVALSSHLLGIKSKIVMPTSAPQAKVDA
;
A
#
# COMPACT_ATOMS: atom_id res chain seq x y z
N MET A 1 27.39 -13.31 15.67
CA MET A 1 26.78 -13.78 14.40
C MET A 1 25.28 -13.47 14.47
N ILE A 2 24.81 -12.46 13.74
CA ILE A 2 23.37 -12.20 13.61
C ILE A 2 22.84 -13.22 12.61
N THR A 3 21.98 -14.12 13.07
CA THR A 3 21.39 -15.20 12.27
C THR A 3 20.54 -14.62 11.13
N LYS A 4 20.89 -14.98 9.88
CA LYS A 4 20.20 -14.63 8.63
C LYS A 4 18.86 -15.39 8.46
N ASN A 5 17.93 -15.29 9.40
CA ASN A 5 16.55 -15.76 9.17
C ASN A 5 15.64 -14.55 8.99
N VAL A 6 15.70 -13.94 7.82
CA VAL A 6 14.77 -12.87 7.44
C VAL A 6 13.56 -13.52 6.78
N LEU A 7 12.37 -13.27 7.33
CA LEU A 7 11.09 -13.82 6.86
C LEU A 7 10.69 -13.40 5.44
N LEU A 8 11.34 -12.36 4.91
CA LEU A 8 11.14 -11.84 3.55
C LEU A 8 12.51 -11.53 2.96
N ASP A 9 12.69 -11.84 1.68
CA ASP A 9 13.92 -11.50 0.96
C ASP A 9 13.64 -10.71 -0.33
N ILE A 10 14.69 -10.47 -1.10
CA ILE A 10 14.59 -9.69 -2.34
C ILE A 10 13.69 -10.35 -3.39
N THR A 11 13.51 -11.67 -3.34
CA THR A 11 12.64 -12.40 -4.27
C THR A 11 11.18 -12.04 -4.04
N ASP A 12 10.75 -11.83 -2.79
CA ASP A 12 9.39 -11.39 -2.48
C ASP A 12 9.12 -9.98 -3.02
N ILE A 13 10.12 -9.10 -2.94
CA ILE A 13 10.03 -7.74 -3.48
C ILE A 13 9.97 -7.75 -5.02
N LYS A 14 10.74 -8.64 -5.67
CA LYS A 14 10.71 -8.81 -7.13
C LYS A 14 9.35 -9.33 -7.61
N LYS A 15 8.78 -10.33 -6.93
CA LYS A 15 7.41 -10.81 -7.20
C LYS A 15 6.38 -9.69 -7.03
N ALA A 16 6.49 -8.93 -5.94
CA ALA A 16 5.60 -7.79 -5.71
C ALA A 16 5.73 -6.72 -6.81
N LYS A 17 6.95 -6.48 -7.32
CA LYS A 17 7.18 -5.55 -8.43
C LYS A 17 6.44 -5.98 -9.70
N GLU A 18 6.49 -7.25 -10.07
CA GLU A 18 5.79 -7.76 -11.26
C GLU A 18 4.28 -7.50 -11.19
N ILE A 19 3.68 -7.72 -10.02
CA ILE A 19 2.25 -7.42 -9.78
C ILE A 19 1.98 -5.91 -9.80
N LEU A 20 2.84 -5.11 -9.17
CA LEU A 20 2.58 -3.69 -8.92
C LEU A 20 2.94 -2.78 -10.10
N ASP A 21 3.81 -3.19 -11.01
CA ASP A 21 4.25 -2.35 -12.14
C ASP A 21 3.09 -1.93 -13.06
N VAL A 22 2.05 -2.76 -13.15
CA VAL A 22 0.85 -2.47 -13.97
C VAL A 22 -0.31 -1.89 -13.15
N ASN A 23 -0.31 -2.09 -11.83
CA ASN A 23 -1.46 -1.78 -10.98
C ASN A 23 -1.25 -0.58 -10.03
N ALA A 24 0.00 -0.18 -9.77
CA ALA A 24 0.34 0.91 -8.88
C ALA A 24 1.09 2.02 -9.61
N ARG A 25 0.94 3.26 -9.13
CA ARG A 25 1.68 4.40 -9.69
C ARG A 25 3.18 4.29 -9.36
N LYS A 26 4.03 4.54 -10.34
CA LYS A 26 5.44 4.88 -10.08
C LYS A 26 5.50 6.35 -9.65
N THR A 27 5.40 6.56 -8.34
CA THR A 27 5.32 7.91 -7.76
C THR A 27 6.59 8.72 -8.02
N PRO A 28 6.50 10.05 -8.14
CA PRO A 28 7.67 10.89 -8.36
C PRO A 28 8.71 10.78 -7.24
N LEU A 29 9.98 10.93 -7.60
CA LEU A 29 11.09 11.17 -6.70
C LEU A 29 11.61 12.58 -7.00
N VAL A 30 11.34 13.54 -6.11
CA VAL A 30 11.56 14.96 -6.37
C VAL A 30 12.65 15.49 -5.46
N LYS A 31 13.66 16.19 -6.00
CA LYS A 31 14.68 16.84 -5.18
C LYS A 31 14.04 17.98 -4.37
N SER A 32 14.31 18.03 -3.07
CA SER A 32 13.92 19.14 -2.22
C SER A 32 15.08 20.11 -2.08
N PHE A 33 15.02 21.24 -2.79
CA PHE A 33 16.03 22.30 -2.67
C PHE A 33 16.09 22.88 -1.26
N TYR A 34 14.93 23.07 -0.61
CA TYR A 34 14.86 23.56 0.75
C TYR A 34 15.59 22.62 1.73
N LEU A 35 15.25 21.33 1.74
CA LEU A 35 15.88 20.39 2.66
C LEU A 35 17.36 20.20 2.33
N THR A 36 17.71 20.14 1.05
CA THR A 36 19.12 20.06 0.61
C THR A 36 19.94 21.25 1.14
N SER A 37 19.40 22.48 1.05
CA SER A 37 20.06 23.68 1.56
C SER A 37 20.23 23.70 3.08
N LYS A 38 19.30 23.06 3.81
CA LYS A 38 19.30 23.03 5.28
C LYS A 38 20.20 21.94 5.86
N THR A 39 20.36 20.81 5.17
CA THR A 39 21.15 19.67 5.67
C THR A 39 22.55 19.59 5.07
N GLY A 40 22.81 20.27 3.95
CA GLY A 40 24.07 20.15 3.21
C GLY A 40 24.21 18.86 2.39
N GLY A 41 23.21 17.97 2.41
CA GLY A 41 23.17 16.73 1.62
C GLY A 41 22.03 16.74 0.60
N GLU A 42 22.12 15.93 -0.46
CA GLU A 42 21.05 15.87 -1.47
C GLU A 42 19.81 15.12 -0.96
N ILE A 43 18.72 15.85 -0.71
CA ILE A 43 17.48 15.27 -0.20
C ILE A 43 16.44 15.14 -1.31
N TYR A 44 15.87 13.94 -1.42
CA TYR A 44 14.78 13.62 -2.36
C TYR A 44 13.53 13.16 -1.61
N LEU A 45 12.37 13.59 -2.09
CA LEU A 45 11.06 13.24 -1.56
C LEU A 45 10.41 12.19 -2.45
N LYS A 46 10.10 11.03 -1.88
CA LYS A 46 9.33 9.99 -2.55
C LYS A 46 7.84 10.19 -2.26
N LEU A 47 7.10 10.67 -3.26
CA LEU A 47 5.74 11.19 -3.08
C LEU A 47 4.66 10.09 -3.07
N GLU A 48 4.70 9.19 -2.08
CA GLU A 48 3.67 8.15 -1.91
C GLU A 48 2.28 8.71 -1.54
N ASN A 49 2.20 9.98 -1.15
CA ASN A 49 0.92 10.70 -1.05
C ASN A 49 0.21 10.84 -2.41
N MET A 50 0.92 10.66 -3.53
CA MET A 50 0.35 10.65 -4.89
C MET A 50 -0.02 9.25 -5.39
N GLN A 51 0.18 8.21 -4.58
CA GLN A 51 -0.27 6.86 -4.92
C GLN A 51 -1.80 6.77 -4.95
N LEU A 52 -2.35 5.72 -5.56
CA LEU A 52 -3.75 5.33 -5.36
C LEU A 52 -4.08 5.29 -3.87
N THR A 53 -5.26 5.77 -3.49
CA THR A 53 -5.70 5.95 -2.08
C THR A 53 -4.88 6.96 -1.27
N GLY A 54 -4.03 7.76 -1.92
CA GLY A 54 -3.27 8.84 -1.26
C GLY A 54 -2.16 8.35 -0.33
N SER A 55 -1.75 7.09 -0.40
CA SER A 55 -0.64 6.57 0.41
C SER A 55 -0.02 5.29 -0.16
N PHE A 56 1.13 4.88 0.38
CA PHE A 56 1.81 3.64 -0.01
C PHE A 56 1.01 2.35 0.33
N LYS A 57 -0.01 2.43 1.19
CA LYS A 57 -0.74 1.26 1.70
C LYS A 57 -1.44 0.46 0.60
N PHE A 58 -1.79 1.10 -0.51
CA PHE A 58 -2.31 0.43 -1.70
C PHE A 58 -1.38 -0.69 -2.18
N ARG A 59 -0.05 -0.45 -2.20
CA ARG A 59 0.93 -1.42 -2.72
C ARG A 59 0.86 -2.77 -2.00
N GLY A 60 0.88 -2.73 -0.68
CA GLY A 60 0.84 -3.95 0.13
C GLY A 60 -0.52 -4.65 0.07
N ALA A 61 -1.61 -3.88 0.12
CA ALA A 61 -2.96 -4.40 0.03
C ALA A 61 -3.19 -5.12 -1.30
N PHE A 62 -2.89 -4.45 -2.42
CA PHE A 62 -3.06 -5.02 -3.75
C PHE A 62 -2.20 -6.27 -3.94
N ASN A 63 -0.90 -6.20 -3.58
CA ASN A 63 0.01 -7.33 -3.70
C ASN A 63 -0.46 -8.56 -2.91
N LYS A 64 -0.98 -8.38 -1.68
CA LYS A 64 -1.47 -9.51 -0.87
C LYS A 64 -2.75 -10.10 -1.45
N ILE A 65 -3.71 -9.25 -1.81
CA ILE A 65 -5.05 -9.69 -2.23
C ILE A 65 -4.99 -10.33 -3.63
N SER A 66 -4.12 -9.85 -4.53
CA SER A 66 -3.94 -10.43 -5.87
C SER A 66 -3.43 -11.87 -5.83
N GLN A 67 -2.65 -12.21 -4.80
CA GLN A 67 -2.04 -13.53 -4.61
C GLN A 67 -2.93 -14.55 -3.89
N LEU A 68 -4.13 -14.17 -3.49
CA LEU A 68 -5.08 -15.12 -2.89
C LEU A 68 -5.48 -16.19 -3.91
N THR A 69 -5.65 -17.43 -3.45
CA THR A 69 -6.23 -18.51 -4.26
C THR A 69 -7.69 -18.19 -4.60
N ASN A 70 -8.29 -18.93 -5.54
CA ASN A 70 -9.71 -18.72 -5.89
C ASN A 70 -10.62 -18.99 -4.69
N GLU A 71 -10.34 -20.04 -3.91
CA GLU A 71 -11.08 -20.39 -2.70
C GLU A 71 -10.91 -19.32 -1.60
N GLU A 72 -9.74 -18.69 -1.51
CA GLU A 72 -9.53 -17.54 -0.62
C GLU A 72 -10.30 -16.31 -1.08
N LYS A 73 -10.34 -16.03 -2.38
CA LYS A 73 -11.06 -14.89 -2.96
C LYS A 73 -12.57 -15.02 -2.77
N GLU A 74 -13.13 -16.23 -2.92
CA GLU A 74 -14.55 -16.50 -2.70
C GLU A 74 -15.01 -16.23 -1.26
N ARG A 75 -14.13 -16.49 -0.29
CA ARG A 75 -14.39 -16.16 1.13
C ARG A 75 -14.41 -14.65 1.41
N GLY A 76 -13.84 -13.85 0.52
CA GLY A 76 -13.66 -12.42 0.69
C GLY A 76 -12.57 -12.06 1.72
N VAL A 77 -12.38 -10.76 1.95
CA VAL A 77 -11.37 -10.24 2.87
C VAL A 77 -11.97 -9.35 3.95
N ILE A 78 -11.32 -9.30 5.11
CA ILE A 78 -11.67 -8.39 6.21
C ILE A 78 -10.43 -7.64 6.68
N ALA A 79 -10.57 -6.35 6.95
CA ALA A 79 -9.52 -5.52 7.54
C ALA A 79 -10.09 -4.57 8.59
N CYS A 80 -9.27 -4.17 9.56
CA CYS A 80 -9.60 -3.13 10.54
C CYS A 80 -8.62 -1.97 10.39
N SER A 81 -9.12 -0.77 10.08
CA SER A 81 -8.31 0.44 9.97
C SER A 81 -9.17 1.70 9.95
N ALA A 82 -8.70 2.76 10.60
CA ALA A 82 -9.35 4.07 10.58
C ALA A 82 -9.01 4.95 9.34
N GLY A 83 -8.38 4.40 8.30
CA GLY A 83 -7.95 5.24 7.17
C GLY A 83 -7.17 4.57 6.04
N ASN A 84 -5.92 4.95 5.84
CA ASN A 84 -5.16 4.64 4.62
C ASN A 84 -5.11 3.14 4.27
N HIS A 85 -5.08 2.26 5.27
CA HIS A 85 -5.14 0.82 5.02
C HIS A 85 -6.54 0.34 4.65
N ALA A 86 -7.59 0.90 5.27
CA ALA A 86 -8.98 0.67 4.89
C ALA A 86 -9.20 1.00 3.41
N GLN A 87 -8.80 2.20 2.98
CA GLN A 87 -8.90 2.62 1.58
C GLN A 87 -8.05 1.72 0.65
N GLY A 88 -6.82 1.39 1.06
CA GLY A 88 -5.95 0.49 0.32
C GLY A 88 -6.59 -0.87 0.06
N VAL A 89 -7.18 -1.49 1.09
CA VAL A 89 -7.87 -2.79 0.97
C VAL A 89 -9.15 -2.66 0.17
N ALA A 90 -9.99 -1.66 0.46
CA ALA A 90 -11.25 -1.43 -0.24
C ALA A 90 -11.03 -1.28 -1.75
N LEU A 91 -10.11 -0.41 -2.17
CA LEU A 91 -9.81 -0.21 -3.60
C LEU A 91 -9.21 -1.48 -4.22
N SER A 92 -8.28 -2.16 -3.53
CA SER A 92 -7.65 -3.38 -4.07
C SER A 92 -8.68 -4.49 -4.29
N SER A 93 -9.57 -4.69 -3.31
CA SER A 93 -10.66 -5.66 -3.40
C SER A 93 -11.65 -5.31 -4.50
N HIS A 94 -12.00 -4.03 -4.65
CA HIS A 94 -12.87 -3.56 -5.73
C HIS A 94 -12.28 -3.87 -7.12
N LEU A 95 -11.01 -3.50 -7.35
CA LEU A 95 -10.33 -3.72 -8.62
C LEU A 95 -10.19 -5.21 -8.98
N LEU A 96 -10.11 -6.09 -7.96
CA LEU A 96 -9.98 -7.53 -8.15
C LEU A 96 -11.33 -8.28 -8.11
N GLY A 97 -12.45 -7.58 -7.96
CA GLY A 97 -13.78 -8.18 -7.90
C GLY A 97 -14.04 -9.03 -6.63
N ILE A 98 -13.32 -8.74 -5.54
CA ILE A 98 -13.37 -9.52 -4.29
C ILE A 98 -14.23 -8.77 -3.25
N LYS A 99 -15.12 -9.49 -2.56
CA LYS A 99 -15.89 -8.91 -1.44
C LYS A 99 -14.95 -8.51 -0.30
N SER A 100 -15.10 -7.30 0.22
CA SER A 100 -14.35 -6.83 1.39
C SER A 100 -15.25 -6.29 2.49
N LYS A 101 -14.83 -6.48 3.73
CA LYS A 101 -15.43 -5.87 4.92
C LYS A 101 -14.37 -5.05 5.65
N ILE A 102 -14.62 -3.76 5.79
CA ILE A 102 -13.72 -2.85 6.51
C ILE A 102 -14.36 -2.47 7.83
N VAL A 103 -13.67 -2.77 8.93
CA VAL A 103 -14.06 -2.33 10.28
C VAL A 103 -13.31 -1.05 10.59
N MET A 104 -14.05 0.01 10.90
CA MET A 104 -13.49 1.32 11.26
C MET A 104 -13.97 1.73 12.66
N PRO A 105 -13.15 2.43 13.46
CA PRO A 105 -13.62 3.00 14.71
C PRO A 105 -14.65 4.11 14.44
N THR A 106 -15.61 4.27 15.34
CA THR A 106 -16.64 5.32 15.24
C THR A 106 -16.09 6.74 15.26
N SER A 107 -14.87 6.93 15.76
CA SER A 107 -14.14 8.20 15.77
C SER A 107 -13.34 8.48 14.50
N ALA A 108 -13.39 7.59 13.49
CA ALA A 108 -12.69 7.80 12.23
C ALA A 108 -13.21 9.07 11.52
N PRO A 109 -12.32 9.89 10.92
CA PRO A 109 -12.76 11.04 10.14
C PRO A 109 -13.71 10.61 9.01
N GLN A 110 -14.85 11.30 8.87
CA GLN A 110 -15.88 10.93 7.89
C GLN A 110 -15.34 10.87 6.45
N ALA A 111 -14.44 11.78 6.08
CA ALA A 111 -13.77 11.77 4.78
C ALA A 111 -12.98 10.48 4.48
N LYS A 112 -12.64 9.67 5.50
CA LYS A 112 -11.97 8.38 5.34
C LYS A 112 -12.96 7.21 5.29
N VAL A 113 -14.17 7.40 5.76
CA VAL A 113 -15.28 6.43 5.70
C VAL A 113 -15.97 6.49 4.34
N ASP A 114 -16.13 7.70 3.78
CA ASP A 114 -16.90 7.94 2.55
C ASP A 114 -16.09 7.76 1.24
N ALA A 115 -14.77 7.58 1.35
CA ALA A 115 -13.84 7.52 0.22
C ALA A 115 -13.60 6.09 -0.29
#